data_AF-A0A0M3J7P3-F1
#
_entry.id   AF-A0A0M3J7P3-F1
#
_cell.length_a   1.000
_cell.length_b   1.000
_cell.length_c   1.000
_cell.angle_alpha   90.00
_cell.angle_beta   90.00
_cell.angle_gamma   90.00
#
_symmetry.space_group_name_H-M   'P 1'
#
loop_
_entity.id
_entity.type
_entity.pdbx_description
1 polymer ?
#
loop_
_entity_poly.entity_id
_entity_poly.type
_entity_poly.pdbx_seq_one_letter_code
_entity_poly.pdbx_strand_id
1 'polypeptide(L)'
;LLTLAVDSLTSVDDFLAVSEAHIIEDVKIGIQAVLSSDGYLLDRTAGGIRGRSLRVCSVVDNEMDANPTNPYTERVKKATKMLREDVINEFSTRAERVVNKLENEEEPSNQNEDIDEIIEASELVHNAVKEIRNALLMNRNPEDVDSDNEYEDDGQTIYPDNRSHVSDAENQQRLMRRLPEEDKKKIQEQIDVFKITQSKFEREVGKWDETGNDIIVLAKHMCMIMMNMTDFTRYLLFHLTDCLTSLLVRSVC
;
A
#
# COMPACT_ATOMS: atom_id res chain seq x y z
N LEU A 1 10.32 -24.57 -7.10
CA LEU A 1 11.44 -23.88 -7.78
C LEU A 1 10.92 -22.84 -8.77
N LEU A 2 10.15 -23.20 -9.79
CA LEU A 2 9.54 -22.22 -10.72
C LEU A 2 8.53 -21.27 -10.06
N THR A 3 7.60 -21.79 -9.25
CA THR A 3 6.58 -20.96 -8.57
C THR A 3 7.16 -19.94 -7.60
N LEU A 4 8.23 -20.28 -6.88
CA LEU A 4 8.92 -19.37 -5.97
C LEU A 4 9.64 -18.23 -6.73
N ALA A 5 10.20 -18.54 -7.91
CA ALA A 5 10.84 -17.54 -8.75
C ALA A 5 9.82 -16.59 -9.41
N VAL A 6 8.60 -17.08 -9.69
CA VAL A 6 7.49 -16.23 -10.15
C VAL A 6 6.99 -15.35 -9.01
N ASP A 7 6.85 -15.89 -7.80
CA ASP A 7 6.42 -15.11 -6.63
C ASP A 7 7.37 -13.95 -6.34
N SER A 8 8.68 -14.11 -6.54
CA SER A 8 9.64 -13.00 -6.36
C SER A 8 9.53 -11.88 -7.40
N LEU A 9 8.82 -12.09 -8.51
CA LEU A 9 8.64 -11.07 -9.56
C LEU A 9 7.34 -10.26 -9.40
N THR A 10 6.42 -10.72 -8.55
CA THR A 10 5.12 -10.07 -8.30
C THR A 10 5.01 -9.69 -6.83
N SER A 11 4.53 -8.47 -6.55
CA SER A 11 4.31 -8.05 -5.17
C SER A 11 3.28 -8.95 -4.48
N VAL A 12 3.43 -9.17 -3.17
CA VAL A 12 2.46 -9.93 -2.39
C VAL A 12 1.08 -9.26 -2.41
N ASP A 13 1.04 -7.92 -2.44
CA ASP A 13 -0.22 -7.17 -2.53
C ASP A 13 -0.97 -7.44 -3.84
N ASP A 14 -0.29 -7.44 -4.98
CA ASP A 14 -0.91 -7.77 -6.28
C ASP A 14 -1.38 -9.22 -6.32
N PHE A 15 -0.56 -10.14 -5.81
CA PHE A 15 -0.92 -11.55 -5.73
C PHE A 15 -2.18 -11.76 -4.86
N LEU A 16 -2.27 -11.08 -3.71
CA LEU A 16 -3.43 -11.16 -2.82
C LEU A 16 -4.68 -10.59 -3.47
N ALA A 17 -4.60 -9.43 -4.14
CA ALA A 17 -5.73 -8.83 -4.83
C ALA A 17 -6.29 -9.75 -5.93
N VAL A 18 -5.41 -10.36 -6.73
CA VAL A 18 -5.79 -11.33 -7.77
C VAL A 18 -6.37 -12.61 -7.15
N SER A 19 -5.81 -13.07 -6.04
CA SER A 19 -6.31 -14.27 -5.34
C SER A 19 -7.71 -14.04 -4.76
N GLU A 20 -7.95 -12.88 -4.14
CA GLU A 20 -9.25 -12.46 -3.61
C GLU A 20 -10.33 -12.45 -4.71
N ALA A 21 -10.02 -11.85 -5.87
CA ALA A 21 -10.92 -11.81 -7.02
C ALA A 21 -11.28 -13.21 -7.55
N HIS A 22 -10.28 -14.11 -7.64
CA HIS A 22 -10.53 -15.48 -8.09
C HIS A 22 -11.30 -16.31 -7.07
N ILE A 23 -11.10 -16.10 -5.77
CA ILE A 23 -11.91 -16.76 -4.74
C ILE A 23 -13.38 -16.36 -4.92
N ILE A 24 -13.66 -15.06 -5.09
CA ILE A 24 -15.03 -14.58 -5.33
C ILE A 24 -15.64 -15.21 -6.59
N GLU A 25 -14.86 -15.34 -7.66
CA GLU A 25 -15.33 -15.97 -8.88
C GLU A 25 -15.64 -17.47 -8.70
N ASP A 26 -14.76 -18.19 -8.00
CA ASP A 26 -15.00 -19.60 -7.67
C ASP A 26 -16.28 -19.74 -6.81
N VAL A 27 -16.57 -18.81 -5.89
CA VAL A 27 -17.82 -18.82 -5.10
C VAL A 27 -19.06 -18.71 -6.00
N LYS A 28 -19.04 -17.84 -7.02
CA LYS A 28 -20.15 -17.73 -7.98
C LYS A 28 -20.37 -19.04 -8.74
N ILE A 29 -19.28 -19.71 -9.14
CA ILE A 29 -19.34 -21.02 -9.79
C ILE A 29 -19.93 -22.06 -8.83
N GLY A 30 -19.57 -22.02 -7.54
CA GLY A 30 -20.13 -22.88 -6.50
C GLY A 30 -21.63 -22.68 -6.32
N ILE A 31 -22.10 -21.43 -6.28
CA ILE A 31 -23.54 -21.11 -6.23
C ILE A 31 -24.27 -21.66 -7.47
N GLN A 32 -23.68 -21.49 -8.66
CA GLN A 32 -24.26 -22.03 -9.90
C GLN A 32 -24.32 -23.57 -9.88
N ALA A 33 -23.35 -24.23 -9.25
CA ALA A 33 -23.33 -25.67 -9.07
C ALA A 33 -24.51 -26.14 -8.19
N VAL A 34 -24.77 -25.46 -7.07
CA VAL A 34 -25.94 -25.74 -6.22
C VAL A 34 -27.24 -25.54 -6.99
N LEU A 35 -27.38 -24.43 -7.72
CA LEU A 35 -28.55 -24.16 -8.56
C LEU A 35 -28.80 -25.23 -9.63
N SER A 36 -27.73 -25.80 -10.15
CA SER A 36 -27.77 -26.85 -11.18
C SER A 36 -27.84 -28.26 -10.59
N SER A 37 -27.86 -28.39 -9.26
CA SER A 37 -27.78 -29.66 -8.52
C SER A 37 -26.58 -30.52 -8.94
N ASP A 38 -25.45 -29.88 -9.22
CA ASP A 38 -24.21 -30.52 -9.67
C ASP A 38 -23.20 -30.58 -8.51
N GLY A 39 -23.27 -31.66 -7.72
CA GLY A 39 -22.37 -31.91 -6.60
C GLY A 39 -20.89 -32.03 -7.01
N TYR A 40 -20.62 -32.60 -8.19
CA TYR A 40 -19.27 -32.73 -8.72
C TYR A 40 -18.64 -31.37 -9.05
N LEU A 41 -19.40 -30.47 -9.69
CA LEU A 41 -18.93 -29.12 -9.96
C LEU A 41 -18.70 -28.34 -8.66
N LEU A 42 -19.57 -28.52 -7.67
CA LEU A 42 -19.40 -27.88 -6.36
C LEU A 42 -18.13 -28.38 -5.66
N ASP A 43 -17.89 -29.69 -5.59
CA ASP A 43 -16.69 -30.27 -4.97
C ASP A 43 -15.41 -29.78 -5.66
N ARG A 44 -15.39 -29.82 -7.00
CA ARG A 44 -14.26 -29.31 -7.78
C ARG A 44 -13.99 -27.83 -7.48
N THR A 45 -15.03 -27.03 -7.38
CA THR A 45 -14.93 -25.58 -7.14
C THR A 45 -14.48 -25.28 -5.71
N ALA A 46 -15.02 -26.00 -4.71
CA ALA A 46 -14.58 -25.93 -3.32
C ALA A 46 -13.10 -26.35 -3.17
N GLY A 47 -12.68 -27.39 -3.89
CA GLY A 47 -11.27 -27.78 -4.00
C GLY A 47 -10.39 -26.69 -4.60
N GLY A 48 -10.91 -25.94 -5.58
CA GLY A 48 -10.29 -24.74 -6.14
C GLY A 48 -10.07 -23.64 -5.11
N ILE A 49 -11.12 -23.26 -4.37
CA ILE A 49 -11.07 -22.26 -3.29
C ILE A 49 -10.03 -22.68 -2.24
N ARG A 50 -10.09 -23.93 -1.76
CA ARG A 50 -9.11 -24.48 -0.81
C ARG A 50 -7.68 -24.37 -1.33
N GLY A 51 -7.46 -24.77 -2.59
CA GLY A 51 -6.14 -24.73 -3.23
C GLY A 51 -5.59 -23.31 -3.32
N ARG A 52 -6.42 -22.32 -3.68
CA ARG A 52 -6.02 -20.91 -3.73
C ARG A 52 -5.72 -20.36 -2.34
N SER A 53 -6.52 -20.67 -1.34
CA SER A 53 -6.29 -20.23 0.04
C SER A 53 -4.99 -20.79 0.62
N LEU A 54 -4.70 -22.08 0.37
CA LEU A 54 -3.40 -22.66 0.75
C LEU A 54 -2.22 -22.03 0.01
N ARG A 55 -2.43 -21.65 -1.26
CA ARG A 55 -1.42 -20.92 -2.03
C ARG A 55 -1.16 -19.54 -1.45
N VAL A 56 -2.21 -18.82 -1.03
CA VAL A 56 -2.09 -17.55 -0.29
C VAL A 56 -1.24 -17.73 0.96
N CYS A 57 -1.54 -18.73 1.79
CA CYS A 57 -0.72 -18.99 2.98
C CYS A 57 0.75 -19.27 2.64
N SER A 58 1.01 -20.00 1.55
CA SER A 58 2.38 -20.34 1.15
C SER A 58 3.16 -19.13 0.65
N VAL A 59 2.55 -18.26 -0.17
CA VAL A 59 3.18 -17.02 -0.64
C VAL A 59 3.51 -16.10 0.53
N VAL A 60 2.53 -15.86 1.40
CA VAL A 60 2.68 -14.93 2.53
C VAL A 60 3.70 -15.45 3.53
N ASP A 61 3.69 -16.74 3.87
CA ASP A 61 4.70 -17.29 4.79
C ASP A 61 6.11 -17.17 4.22
N ASN A 62 6.31 -17.47 2.92
CA ASN A 62 7.62 -17.33 2.28
C ASN A 62 8.12 -15.88 2.32
N GLU A 63 7.24 -14.91 2.08
CA GLU A 63 7.58 -13.48 2.17
C GLU A 63 7.91 -13.08 3.61
N MET A 64 7.11 -13.51 4.58
CA MET A 64 7.34 -13.20 5.99
C MET A 64 8.55 -13.94 6.60
N ASP A 65 8.98 -15.05 6.00
CA ASP A 65 10.20 -15.78 6.36
C ASP A 65 11.46 -15.17 5.74
N ALA A 66 11.32 -14.49 4.59
CA ALA A 66 12.41 -13.72 3.98
C ALA A 66 12.75 -12.45 4.79
N ASN A 67 11.79 -11.95 5.57
CA ASN A 67 11.93 -10.75 6.40
C ASN A 67 12.36 -11.09 7.85
N PRO A 68 13.15 -10.22 8.53
CA PRO A 68 13.52 -10.42 9.93
C PRO A 68 12.29 -10.45 10.85
N THR A 69 12.29 -11.38 11.82
CA THR A 69 11.20 -11.51 12.79
C THR A 69 11.01 -10.21 13.59
N ASN A 70 9.80 -9.66 13.52
CA ASN A 70 9.39 -8.47 14.23
C ASN A 70 7.86 -8.51 14.51
N PRO A 71 7.28 -7.56 15.27
CA PRO A 71 5.85 -7.57 15.58
C PRO A 71 4.93 -7.55 14.35
N TYR A 72 5.39 -7.01 13.22
CA TYR A 72 4.66 -7.01 11.95
C TYR A 72 4.62 -8.42 11.34
N THR A 73 5.78 -9.06 11.14
CA THR A 73 5.85 -10.40 10.54
C THR A 73 5.10 -11.41 11.40
N GLU A 74 5.15 -11.29 12.74
CA GLU A 74 4.41 -12.16 13.65
C GLU A 74 2.89 -11.97 13.55
N ARG A 75 2.41 -10.73 13.38
CA ARG A 75 0.98 -10.45 13.19
C ARG A 75 0.47 -11.06 11.88
N VAL A 76 1.21 -10.88 10.80
CA VAL A 76 0.87 -11.44 9.49
C VAL A 76 0.89 -12.98 9.55
N LYS A 77 1.95 -13.58 10.10
CA LYS A 77 2.04 -15.04 10.30
C LYS A 77 0.89 -15.58 11.14
N LYS A 78 0.46 -14.86 12.17
CA LYS A 78 -0.72 -15.25 12.98
C LYS A 78 -2.00 -15.26 12.14
N ALA A 79 -2.27 -14.22 11.36
CA ALA A 79 -3.44 -14.17 10.47
C ALA A 79 -3.39 -15.29 9.42
N THR A 80 -2.22 -15.52 8.82
CA THR A 80 -1.99 -16.60 7.86
C THR A 80 -2.21 -17.98 8.47
N LYS A 81 -1.80 -18.19 9.72
CA LYS A 81 -2.02 -19.42 10.47
C LYS A 81 -3.50 -19.68 10.73
N MET A 82 -4.26 -18.67 11.13
CA MET A 82 -5.72 -18.78 11.32
C MET A 82 -6.43 -19.20 10.04
N LEU A 83 -6.06 -18.61 8.89
CA LEU A 83 -6.58 -19.03 7.59
C LEU A 83 -6.29 -20.52 7.33
N ARG A 84 -5.03 -20.94 7.54
CA ARG A 84 -4.54 -22.28 7.23
C ARG A 84 -5.15 -23.38 8.11
N GLU A 85 -5.18 -23.17 9.42
CA GLU A 85 -5.49 -24.22 10.39
C GLU A 85 -6.97 -24.28 10.75
N ASP A 86 -7.68 -23.15 10.71
CA ASP A 86 -9.07 -23.08 11.17
C ASP A 86 -10.01 -22.86 9.98
N VAL A 87 -9.89 -21.73 9.28
CA VAL A 87 -10.87 -21.25 8.29
C VAL A 87 -11.00 -22.18 7.09
N ILE A 88 -9.87 -22.65 6.53
CA ILE A 88 -9.89 -23.56 5.37
C ILE A 88 -10.54 -24.90 5.73
N ASN A 89 -10.32 -25.41 6.95
CA ASN A 89 -10.88 -26.67 7.40
C ASN A 89 -12.39 -26.55 7.66
N GLU A 90 -12.82 -25.44 8.26
CA GLU A 90 -14.23 -25.13 8.46
C GLU A 90 -14.96 -25.00 7.11
N PHE A 91 -14.41 -24.22 6.18
CA PHE A 91 -14.95 -24.10 4.82
C PHE A 91 -15.07 -25.46 4.14
N SER A 92 -14.01 -26.28 4.18
CA SER A 92 -13.99 -27.60 3.53
C SER A 92 -15.09 -28.50 4.10
N THR A 93 -15.25 -28.52 5.43
CA THR A 93 -16.29 -29.30 6.11
C THR A 93 -17.69 -28.83 5.71
N ARG A 94 -17.92 -27.51 5.70
CA ARG A 94 -19.22 -26.92 5.31
C ARG A 94 -19.57 -27.22 3.86
N ALA A 95 -18.62 -27.03 2.94
CA ALA A 95 -18.81 -27.33 1.52
C ALA A 95 -19.08 -28.82 1.25
N GLU A 96 -18.34 -29.72 1.91
CA GLU A 96 -18.53 -31.17 1.80
C GLU A 96 -19.94 -31.61 2.26
N ARG A 97 -20.49 -30.98 3.30
CA ARG A 97 -21.89 -31.24 3.72
C ARG A 97 -22.88 -30.93 2.60
N VAL A 98 -22.71 -29.81 1.89
CA VAL A 98 -23.60 -29.43 0.79
C VAL A 98 -23.41 -30.37 -0.40
N VAL A 99 -22.17 -30.72 -0.75
CA VAL A 99 -21.88 -31.72 -1.80
C VAL A 99 -22.58 -33.04 -1.49
N ASN A 100 -22.43 -33.56 -0.26
CA ASN A 100 -23.05 -34.81 0.16
C ASN A 100 -24.59 -34.77 0.07
N LYS A 101 -25.22 -33.62 0.37
CA LYS A 101 -26.68 -33.48 0.18
C LYS A 101 -27.08 -33.50 -1.30
N LEU A 102 -26.31 -32.84 -2.17
CA LEU A 102 -26.58 -32.82 -3.60
C LEU A 102 -26.40 -34.18 -4.26
N GLU A 103 -25.50 -35.02 -3.74
CA GLU A 103 -25.27 -36.38 -4.25
C GLU A 103 -26.29 -37.41 -3.71
N ASN A 104 -26.90 -37.16 -2.55
CA ASN A 104 -27.86 -38.06 -1.92
C ASN A 104 -29.31 -37.66 -2.22
N GLU A 105 -29.94 -38.33 -3.17
CA GLU A 105 -31.35 -38.08 -3.57
C GLU A 105 -32.38 -38.29 -2.44
N GLU A 106 -32.02 -38.96 -1.34
CA GLU A 106 -32.91 -39.24 -0.20
C GLU A 106 -33.00 -38.07 0.81
N GLU A 107 -32.04 -37.15 0.82
CA GLU A 107 -32.06 -35.95 1.66
C GLU A 107 -32.70 -34.78 0.88
N PRO A 108 -33.79 -34.17 1.36
CA PRO A 108 -34.39 -33.03 0.66
C PRO A 108 -33.44 -31.82 0.72
N SER A 109 -32.72 -31.56 -0.38
CA SER A 109 -31.90 -30.35 -0.52
C SER A 109 -32.81 -29.13 -0.63
N ASN A 110 -32.74 -28.20 0.32
CA ASN A 110 -33.32 -26.88 0.14
C ASN A 110 -32.28 -26.00 -0.52
N GLN A 111 -32.41 -25.83 -1.85
CA GLN A 111 -31.45 -25.08 -2.67
C GLN A 111 -31.13 -23.69 -2.10
N ASN A 112 -32.10 -22.99 -1.50
CA ASN A 112 -31.82 -21.66 -0.91
C ASN A 112 -30.92 -21.78 0.34
N GLU A 113 -31.20 -22.73 1.23
CA GLU A 113 -30.37 -22.97 2.42
C GLU A 113 -28.96 -23.44 2.05
N ASP A 114 -28.85 -24.28 1.02
CA ASP A 114 -27.57 -24.79 0.55
C ASP A 114 -26.74 -23.69 -0.16
N ILE A 115 -27.39 -22.75 -0.86
CA ILE A 115 -26.73 -21.55 -1.40
C ILE A 115 -26.24 -20.65 -0.27
N ASP A 116 -27.08 -20.37 0.73
CA ASP A 116 -26.73 -19.54 1.88
C ASP A 116 -25.55 -20.16 2.65
N GLU A 117 -25.56 -21.48 2.86
CA GLU A 117 -24.46 -22.22 3.50
C GLU A 117 -23.13 -22.07 2.74
N ILE A 118 -23.14 -22.16 1.40
CA ILE A 118 -21.94 -21.95 0.58
C ILE A 118 -21.46 -20.51 0.63
N ILE A 119 -22.37 -19.54 0.60
CA ILE A 119 -22.01 -18.12 0.70
C ILE A 119 -21.35 -17.86 2.05
N GLU A 120 -21.99 -18.24 3.15
CA GLU A 120 -21.46 -18.04 4.51
C GLU A 120 -20.11 -18.74 4.71
N ALA A 121 -19.98 -20.00 4.26
CA ALA A 121 -18.71 -20.72 4.35
C ALA A 121 -17.60 -20.01 3.57
N SER A 122 -17.93 -19.47 2.39
CA SER A 122 -16.96 -18.78 1.54
C SER A 122 -16.60 -17.39 2.05
N GLU A 123 -17.53 -16.71 2.72
CA GLU A 123 -17.27 -15.43 3.39
C GLU A 123 -16.21 -15.58 4.48
N LEU A 124 -16.16 -16.71 5.21
CA LEU A 124 -15.09 -16.98 6.18
C LEU A 124 -13.71 -16.92 5.51
N VAL A 125 -13.56 -17.58 4.35
CA VAL A 125 -12.31 -17.61 3.59
C VAL A 125 -11.95 -16.22 3.08
N HIS A 126 -12.92 -15.51 2.48
CA HIS A 126 -12.71 -14.16 1.95
C HIS A 126 -12.29 -13.18 3.05
N ASN A 127 -12.98 -13.20 4.20
CA ASN A 127 -12.68 -12.34 5.33
C ASN A 127 -11.29 -12.62 5.90
N ALA A 128 -10.89 -13.90 6.01
CA ALA A 128 -9.56 -14.27 6.48
C ALA A 128 -8.43 -13.81 5.53
N VAL A 129 -8.63 -13.91 4.21
CA VAL A 129 -7.68 -13.35 3.23
C VAL A 129 -7.59 -11.83 3.35
N LYS A 130 -8.73 -11.15 3.55
CA LYS A 130 -8.77 -9.70 3.78
C LYS A 130 -8.08 -9.30 5.08
N GLU A 131 -8.19 -10.09 6.14
CA GLU A 131 -7.45 -9.87 7.39
C GLU A 131 -5.94 -9.96 7.20
N ILE A 132 -5.45 -10.91 6.40
CA ILE A 132 -4.02 -10.99 6.03
C ILE A 132 -3.59 -9.72 5.31
N ARG A 133 -4.35 -9.27 4.31
CA ARG A 133 -4.08 -8.02 3.59
C ARG A 133 -4.08 -6.79 4.52
N ASN A 134 -5.02 -6.71 5.46
CA ASN A 134 -5.04 -5.63 6.45
C ASN A 134 -3.83 -5.70 7.38
N ALA A 135 -3.40 -6.90 7.79
CA ALA A 135 -2.21 -7.08 8.61
C ALA A 135 -0.93 -6.63 7.88
N LEU A 136 -0.86 -6.86 6.56
CA LEU A 136 0.22 -6.34 5.70
C LEU A 136 0.23 -4.81 5.66
N LEU A 137 -0.94 -4.17 5.55
CA LEU A 137 -1.07 -2.71 5.44
C LEU A 137 -0.85 -1.96 6.77
N MET A 138 -1.19 -2.56 7.92
CA MET A 138 -1.18 -1.87 9.22
C MET A 138 0.22 -1.56 9.78
N ASN A 139 1.28 -2.02 9.14
CA ASN A 139 2.64 -1.82 9.61
C ASN A 139 3.64 -1.52 8.49
N ARG A 140 3.15 -1.15 7.29
CA ARG A 140 4.00 -0.57 6.25
C ARG A 140 4.65 0.67 6.86
N ASN A 141 5.97 0.65 7.02
CA ASN A 141 6.71 1.82 7.47
C ASN A 141 6.36 2.96 6.49
N PRO A 142 6.08 4.20 6.92
CA PRO A 142 5.79 5.29 6.00
C PRO A 142 6.91 5.55 4.98
N GLU A 143 8.11 5.00 5.22
CA GLU A 143 9.27 5.00 4.31
C GLU A 143 9.18 3.92 3.21
N ASP A 144 8.38 2.86 3.37
CA ASP A 144 8.23 1.74 2.42
C ASP A 144 7.08 1.98 1.43
N VAL A 145 6.47 3.17 1.44
CA VAL A 145 5.59 3.61 0.37
C VAL A 145 6.46 3.78 -0.86
N ASP A 146 6.44 2.80 -1.76
CA ASP A 146 7.05 2.93 -3.08
C ASP A 146 6.49 4.20 -3.70
N SER A 147 7.31 5.25 -3.68
CA SER A 147 7.15 6.35 -4.60
C SER A 147 7.42 5.71 -5.95
N ASP A 148 6.37 5.34 -6.68
CA ASP A 148 6.41 5.00 -8.11
C ASP A 148 7.07 6.17 -8.86
N ASN A 149 8.40 6.19 -8.82
CA ASN A 149 9.28 7.05 -9.60
C ASN A 149 10.05 6.10 -10.53
N GLU A 150 9.33 5.43 -11.42
CA GLU A 150 9.89 5.08 -12.72
C GLU A 150 10.08 6.38 -13.50
N TYR A 151 11.17 7.10 -13.20
CA TYR A 151 11.81 7.92 -14.21
C TYR A 151 12.91 7.06 -14.82
N GLU A 152 12.73 6.68 -16.08
CA GLU A 152 13.78 6.05 -16.88
C GLU A 152 15.04 6.94 -16.83
N ASP A 153 16.07 6.48 -16.10
CA ASP A 153 17.41 7.08 -16.07
C ASP A 153 18.14 6.71 -17.37
N ASP A 154 17.93 7.50 -18.41
CA ASP A 154 18.80 7.45 -19.58
C ASP A 154 20.06 8.31 -19.30
N GLY A 155 21.08 7.67 -18.71
CA GLY A 155 22.47 8.14 -18.84
C GLY A 155 23.33 8.19 -17.58
N GLN A 156 23.99 7.05 -17.31
CA GLN A 156 25.34 6.96 -16.71
C GLN A 156 25.62 7.82 -15.45
N THR A 157 25.36 7.24 -14.28
CA THR A 157 26.00 7.69 -13.04
C THR A 157 27.26 6.85 -12.73
N ILE A 158 28.41 7.42 -13.10
CA ILE A 158 29.67 7.15 -12.41
C ILE A 158 29.49 7.67 -10.97
N TYR A 159 29.60 6.81 -9.96
CA TYR A 159 29.64 7.25 -8.56
C TYR A 159 30.85 8.19 -8.32
N PRO A 160 30.65 9.30 -7.57
CA PRO A 160 31.71 9.68 -6.64
C PRO A 160 31.16 10.01 -5.24
N ASP A 161 31.72 9.25 -4.30
CA ASP A 161 32.21 9.62 -2.98
C ASP A 161 31.72 10.92 -2.30
N ASN A 162 31.36 10.74 -1.03
CA ASN A 162 30.59 11.59 -0.12
C ASN A 162 31.36 12.83 0.39
N ARG A 163 32.04 13.57 -0.49
CA ARG A 163 32.94 14.68 -0.10
C ARG A 163 32.64 16.06 -0.72
N SER A 164 31.55 16.24 -1.46
CA SER A 164 31.28 17.49 -2.20
C SER A 164 29.98 18.22 -1.85
N HIS A 165 29.37 17.99 -0.69
CA HIS A 165 28.06 18.61 -0.34
C HIS A 165 28.10 20.16 -0.23
N VAL A 166 29.28 20.78 -0.30
CA VAL A 166 29.46 22.24 -0.31
C VAL A 166 29.49 22.80 -1.75
N SER A 167 29.96 22.04 -2.75
CA SER A 167 30.08 22.55 -4.13
C SER A 167 28.75 22.54 -4.91
N ASP A 168 27.82 21.65 -4.55
CA ASP A 168 26.51 21.56 -5.22
C ASP A 168 25.56 22.70 -4.81
N ALA A 169 25.65 23.16 -3.56
CA ALA A 169 24.89 24.31 -3.06
C ALA A 169 25.25 25.63 -3.80
N GLU A 170 26.54 25.86 -4.05
CA GLU A 170 27.01 27.03 -4.81
C GLU A 170 26.60 26.97 -6.29
N ASN A 171 26.57 25.77 -6.87
CA ASN A 171 26.22 25.54 -8.28
C ASN A 171 24.72 25.74 -8.53
N GLN A 172 23.88 25.26 -7.60
CA GLN A 172 22.43 25.45 -7.61
C GLN A 172 22.03 26.93 -7.38
N GLN A 173 22.77 27.66 -6.52
CA GLN A 173 22.63 29.12 -6.35
C GLN A 173 22.89 29.91 -7.64
N ARG A 174 23.84 29.47 -8.46
CA ARG A 174 24.15 30.13 -9.75
C ARG A 174 23.08 29.89 -10.80
N LEU A 175 22.43 28.71 -10.78
CA LEU A 175 21.34 28.38 -11.70
C LEU A 175 20.10 29.26 -11.43
N MET A 176 19.74 29.43 -10.15
CA MET A 176 18.61 30.28 -9.73
C MET A 176 18.82 31.78 -9.98
N ARG A 177 20.08 32.22 -10.09
CA ARG A 177 20.43 33.61 -10.45
C ARG A 177 20.06 33.96 -11.89
N ARG A 178 20.01 32.96 -12.79
CA ARG A 178 19.74 33.13 -14.23
C ARG A 178 18.26 33.04 -14.60
N LEU A 179 17.35 32.77 -13.65
CA LEU A 179 15.92 32.75 -13.95
C LEU A 179 15.40 34.17 -14.28
N PRO A 180 14.59 34.31 -15.35
CA PRO A 180 13.88 35.55 -15.68
C PRO A 180 13.06 36.08 -14.49
N GLU A 181 12.92 37.41 -14.39
CA GLU A 181 12.15 38.05 -13.30
C GLU A 181 10.68 37.64 -13.29
N GLU A 182 10.12 37.32 -14.46
CA GLU A 182 8.76 36.81 -14.60
C GLU A 182 8.57 35.45 -13.89
N ASP A 183 9.58 34.58 -13.95
CA ASP A 183 9.52 33.25 -13.35
C ASP A 183 9.76 33.31 -11.84
N LYS A 184 10.61 34.24 -11.37
CA LYS A 184 10.76 34.53 -9.93
C LYS A 184 9.45 35.02 -9.33
N LYS A 185 8.70 35.86 -10.05
CA LYS A 185 7.40 36.36 -9.62
C LYS A 185 6.35 35.23 -9.55
N LYS A 186 6.31 34.34 -10.56
CA LYS A 186 5.44 33.15 -10.54
C LYS A 186 5.76 32.21 -9.39
N ILE A 187 7.05 31.97 -9.11
CA ILE A 187 7.49 31.18 -7.96
C ILE A 187 7.03 31.83 -6.65
N GLN A 188 7.17 33.15 -6.52
CA GLN A 188 6.75 33.88 -5.32
C GLN A 188 5.22 33.80 -5.11
N GLU A 189 4.43 33.96 -6.17
CA GLU A 189 2.97 33.82 -6.11
C GLU A 189 2.57 32.39 -5.68
N GLN A 190 3.24 31.36 -6.19
CA GLN A 190 3.00 29.97 -5.77
C GLN A 190 3.41 29.72 -4.32
N ILE A 191 4.51 30.32 -3.85
CA ILE A 191 4.92 30.25 -2.45
C ILE A 191 3.89 30.91 -1.53
N ASP A 192 3.31 32.04 -1.94
CA ASP A 192 2.31 32.75 -1.13
C ASP A 192 0.98 31.97 -1.07
N VAL A 193 0.57 31.35 -2.18
CA VAL A 193 -0.58 30.41 -2.20
C VAL A 193 -0.31 29.18 -1.32
N PHE A 194 0.91 28.64 -1.38
CA PHE A 194 1.32 27.52 -0.53
C PHE A 194 1.22 27.89 0.95
N LYS A 195 1.69 29.07 1.36
CA LYS A 195 1.57 29.56 2.76
C LYS A 195 0.13 29.68 3.23
N ILE A 196 -0.78 30.14 2.37
CA ILE A 196 -2.21 30.22 2.71
C ILE A 196 -2.78 28.83 2.97
N THR A 197 -2.44 27.86 2.13
CA THR A 197 -2.85 26.45 2.28
C THR A 197 -2.22 25.82 3.52
N GLN A 198 -0.95 26.09 3.79
CA GLN A 198 -0.23 25.68 5.00
C GLN A 198 -0.91 26.20 6.26
N SER A 199 -1.21 27.50 6.34
CA SER A 199 -1.88 28.09 7.51
C SER A 199 -3.28 27.52 7.75
N LYS A 200 -3.99 27.11 6.69
CA LYS A 200 -5.26 26.40 6.82
C LYS A 200 -5.04 24.98 7.35
N PHE A 201 -4.05 24.27 6.83
CA PHE A 201 -3.68 22.93 7.26
C PHE A 201 -3.22 22.90 8.72
N GLU A 202 -2.31 23.78 9.14
CA GLU A 202 -1.84 23.89 10.53
C GLU A 202 -2.99 24.18 11.49
N ARG A 203 -3.96 25.01 11.08
CA ARG A 203 -5.16 25.30 11.88
C ARG A 203 -6.07 24.09 12.01
N GLU A 204 -6.22 23.27 10.96
CA GLU A 204 -7.01 22.04 11.03
C GLU A 204 -6.30 20.97 11.87
N VAL A 205 -5.01 20.76 11.64
CA VAL A 205 -4.20 19.78 12.37
C VAL A 205 -4.08 20.15 13.85
N GLY A 206 -3.98 21.44 14.19
CA GLY A 206 -3.93 21.92 15.57
C GLY A 206 -5.21 21.71 16.40
N LYS A 207 -6.32 21.28 15.78
CA LYS A 207 -7.55 20.89 16.50
C LYS A 207 -7.48 19.48 17.07
N TRP A 208 -6.53 18.67 16.63
CA TRP A 208 -6.42 17.26 16.98
C TRP A 208 -5.28 17.06 17.99
N ASP A 209 -5.54 16.28 19.04
CA ASP A 209 -4.53 15.90 20.05
C ASP A 209 -3.49 14.94 19.41
N GLU A 210 -2.21 15.19 19.71
CA GLU A 210 -1.07 14.45 19.16
C GLU A 210 -0.82 13.13 19.89
N THR A 211 -1.44 12.94 21.05
CA THR A 211 -1.17 11.83 21.94
C THR A 211 -1.80 10.53 21.40
N GLY A 212 -1.09 9.85 20.51
CA GLY A 212 -1.45 8.52 19.99
C GLY A 212 -2.10 8.49 18.60
N ASN A 213 -2.02 9.57 17.81
CA ASN A 213 -2.56 9.61 16.45
C ASN A 213 -1.43 9.80 15.41
N ASP A 214 -0.90 8.68 14.93
CA ASP A 214 0.22 8.66 13.97
C ASP A 214 -0.09 9.40 12.66
N ILE A 215 -1.37 9.48 12.27
CA ILE A 215 -1.82 10.24 11.10
C ILE A 215 -1.55 11.74 11.29
N ILE A 216 -1.79 12.28 12.49
CA ILE A 216 -1.55 13.69 12.81
C ILE A 216 -0.04 13.99 12.88
N VAL A 217 0.74 13.05 13.40
CA VAL A 217 2.21 13.16 13.47
C VAL A 217 2.83 13.14 12.08
N LEU A 218 2.42 12.20 11.21
CA LEU A 218 2.87 12.12 9.82
C LEU A 218 2.50 13.37 9.02
N ALA A 219 1.26 13.85 9.17
CA ALA A 219 0.77 15.05 8.51
C ALA A 219 1.62 16.29 8.88
N LYS A 220 2.03 16.43 10.16
CA LYS A 220 2.96 17.48 10.59
C LYS A 220 4.38 17.28 10.05
N HIS A 221 4.89 16.05 10.01
CA HIS A 221 6.22 15.75 9.47
C HIS A 221 6.32 16.09 7.98
N MET A 222 5.33 15.70 7.18
CA MET A 222 5.25 16.05 5.76
C MET A 222 5.15 17.57 5.57
N CYS A 223 4.36 18.26 6.40
CA CYS A 223 4.27 19.73 6.39
C CYS A 223 5.63 20.38 6.68
N MET A 224 6.39 19.85 7.64
CA MET A 224 7.73 20.33 7.98
C MET A 224 8.72 20.16 6.81
N ILE A 225 8.69 19.02 6.11
CA ILE A 225 9.51 18.78 4.91
C ILE A 225 9.11 19.73 3.77
N MET A 226 7.81 19.90 3.51
CA MET A 226 7.33 20.83 2.48
C MET A 226 7.68 22.29 2.81
N MET A 227 7.66 22.65 4.09
CA MET A 227 8.10 23.97 4.55
C MET A 227 9.60 24.15 4.31
N ASN A 228 10.42 23.16 4.64
CA ASN A 228 11.87 23.20 4.40
C ASN A 228 12.22 23.28 2.91
N MET A 229 11.51 22.55 2.05
CA MET A 229 11.69 22.62 0.60
C MET A 229 11.25 23.97 0.01
N THR A 230 10.18 24.58 0.55
CA THR A 230 9.71 25.91 0.14
C THR A 230 10.60 27.03 0.68
N ASP A 231 11.13 26.85 1.90
CA ASP A 231 12.08 27.77 2.54
C ASP A 231 13.44 27.73 1.85
N PHE A 232 13.88 26.59 1.30
CA PHE A 232 15.08 26.51 0.47
C PHE A 232 15.01 27.47 -0.73
N THR A 233 13.87 27.52 -1.42
CA THR A 233 13.61 28.44 -2.53
C THR A 233 13.54 29.91 -2.07
N ARG A 234 13.06 30.14 -0.83
CA ARG A 234 12.89 31.48 -0.24
C ARG A 234 14.19 32.06 0.32
N TYR A 235 15.02 31.25 0.97
CA TYR A 235 16.32 31.65 1.53
C TYR A 235 17.29 32.07 0.42
N LEU A 236 17.24 31.39 -0.73
CA LEU A 236 17.99 31.81 -1.93
C LEU A 236 17.54 33.19 -2.46
N LEU A 237 16.24 33.46 -2.49
CA LEU A 237 15.69 34.74 -2.97
C LEU A 237 15.97 35.90 -1.99
N PHE A 238 15.82 35.67 -0.69
CA PHE A 238 15.97 36.70 0.35
C PHE A 238 17.44 37.16 0.52
N HIS A 239 18.38 36.21 0.49
CA HIS A 239 19.81 36.56 0.55
C HIS A 239 20.30 37.29 -0.70
N LEU A 240 19.65 37.11 -1.86
CA LEU A 240 19.94 37.88 -3.07
C LEU A 240 19.44 39.33 -2.97
N THR A 241 18.28 39.57 -2.38
CA THR A 241 17.77 40.94 -2.14
C THR A 241 18.57 41.69 -1.09
N ASP A 242 18.96 41.03 0.01
CA ASP A 242 19.77 41.67 1.08
C ASP A 242 21.21 41.95 0.62
N CYS A 243 21.78 41.11 -0.25
CA CYS A 243 23.10 41.35 -0.82
C CYS A 243 23.05 42.50 -1.86
N LEU A 244 21.97 42.62 -2.64
CA LEU A 244 21.77 43.74 -3.58
C LEU A 244 21.50 45.07 -2.87
N THR A 245 20.68 45.11 -1.81
CA THR A 245 20.47 46.33 -1.00
C THR A 245 21.73 46.73 -0.24
N SER A 246 22.50 45.77 0.29
CA SER A 246 23.81 46.02 0.92
C SER A 246 24.83 46.60 -0.07
N LEU A 247 24.89 46.09 -1.32
CA LEU A 247 25.76 46.63 -2.37
C LEU A 247 25.32 48.01 -2.87
N LEU A 248 24.02 48.27 -2.99
CA LEU A 248 23.49 49.57 -3.43
C LEU A 248 23.72 50.66 -2.37
N VAL A 249 23.54 50.36 -1.08
CA VAL A 249 23.81 51.32 0.00
C VAL A 249 25.31 51.65 0.11
N ARG A 250 26.20 50.69 -0.16
CA ARG A 250 27.65 50.92 -0.25
C ARG A 250 28.12 51.71 -1.48
N SER A 251 27.28 51.87 -2.49
CA SER A 251 27.60 52.63 -3.70
C SER A 251 27.09 54.09 -3.67
N VAL A 252 26.33 54.46 -2.64
CA VAL A 252 25.70 55.79 -2.47
C VAL A 252 26.22 56.52 -1.22
N CYS A 253 27.19 55.95 -0.49
CA CYS A 253 28.01 56.63 0.52
C CYS A 253 29.48 56.56 0.11
#